data_AF-A0ABD0PPF0-F1
#
_entry.id   AF-A0ABD0PPF0-F1
#
_cell.length_a   1.000
_cell.length_b   1.000
_cell.length_c   1.000
_cell.angle_alpha   90.00
_cell.angle_beta   90.00
_cell.angle_gamma   90.00
#
_symmetry.space_group_name_H-M   'P 1'
#
loop_
_entity.id
_entity.type
_entity.pdbx_description
1 polymer ?
#
loop_
_entity_poly.entity_id
_entity_poly.type
_entity_poly.pdbx_seq_one_letter_code
_entity_poly.pdbx_strand_id
1 'polypeptide(L)'
;MEEGERRSESERCSAPSQTSDQQTTTETSSQKIETDEDDIETKLDISSDKFDPLLALYSPQVQLPYPNIKCFNNIAEYESFIKGGRGRAKPENVEKRLRKAQKGKADPERIERLKRLMVNNPVEEGEGSGVKRPPRQRKAAKNVLTRMPLHTGSPLGQLNKCVQEKIRVKVHIRTFKGLRGVCSGFVVAFDKFWNL
;
A
#
# COMPACT_ATOMS: atom_id res chain seq x y z
N MET A 1 36.44 34.05 42.14
CA MET A 1 36.69 32.62 41.87
C MET A 1 35.74 32.24 40.75
N GLU A 2 36.08 32.65 39.53
CA GLU A 2 36.83 31.84 38.53
C GLU A 2 35.78 31.15 37.63
N GLU A 3 35.37 31.80 36.53
CA GLU A 3 35.87 31.61 35.14
C GLU A 3 35.97 30.12 34.73
N GLY A 4 35.47 29.63 33.60
CA GLY A 4 34.95 30.32 32.43
C GLY A 4 34.36 29.39 31.37
N GLU A 5 33.86 30.03 30.32
CA GLU A 5 33.36 29.46 29.07
C GLU A 5 34.49 28.92 28.17
N ARG A 6 34.24 27.88 27.35
CA ARG A 6 34.35 27.89 25.86
C ARG A 6 34.54 26.52 25.20
N ARG A 7 33.72 26.35 24.15
CA ARG A 7 33.99 25.95 22.74
C ARG A 7 34.44 24.53 22.35
N SER A 8 33.82 24.19 21.22
CA SER A 8 33.94 23.13 20.21
C SER A 8 35.21 23.16 19.35
N GLU A 9 35.61 21.98 18.84
CA GLU A 9 36.11 21.61 17.48
C GLU A 9 37.06 20.40 17.58
N SER A 10 36.73 19.23 17.01
CA SER A 10 37.12 18.71 15.68
C SER A 10 38.63 18.51 15.44
N GLU A 11 39.14 17.32 15.77
CA GLU A 11 40.42 16.75 15.31
C GLU A 11 40.16 15.25 15.06
N ARG A 12 40.10 14.71 13.84
CA ARG A 12 41.16 14.50 12.83
C ARG A 12 42.35 13.69 13.38
N CYS A 13 42.19 12.37 13.45
CA CYS A 13 43.29 11.44 13.71
C CYS A 13 44.09 11.18 12.43
N SER A 14 45.35 11.61 12.44
CA SER A 14 46.42 11.19 11.53
C SER A 14 47.27 10.11 12.21
N ALA A 15 47.64 9.06 11.48
CA ALA A 15 48.59 8.02 11.88
C ALA A 15 49.34 7.52 10.62
N PRO A 16 50.54 6.93 10.76
CA PRO A 16 51.71 7.43 10.04
C PRO A 16 52.16 6.61 8.83
N SER A 17 52.92 7.29 7.98
CA SER A 17 53.68 6.78 6.85
C SER A 17 54.86 5.90 7.27
N GLN A 18 54.93 4.69 6.71
CA GLN A 18 56.18 3.98 6.48
C GLN A 18 56.21 3.45 5.04
N THR A 19 57.29 3.81 4.38
CA THR A 19 57.74 3.47 3.03
C THR A 19 58.13 2.00 2.93
N SER A 20 57.80 1.33 1.83
CA SER A 20 58.65 0.31 1.21
C SER A 20 58.23 0.13 -0.23
N ASP A 21 59.15 0.50 -1.11
CA ASP A 21 59.11 0.29 -2.54
C ASP A 21 58.94 -1.19 -2.89
N GLN A 22 58.12 -1.47 -3.90
CA GLN A 22 58.40 -2.54 -4.85
C GLN A 22 57.77 -2.19 -6.20
N GLN A 23 58.65 -2.06 -7.18
CA GLN A 23 58.36 -1.83 -8.59
C GLN A 23 57.49 -2.95 -9.16
N THR A 24 56.49 -2.58 -9.95
CA THR A 24 56.10 -3.39 -11.11
C THR A 24 55.74 -2.44 -12.23
N THR A 25 56.65 -2.39 -13.19
CA THR A 25 56.48 -1.86 -14.53
C THR A 25 55.36 -2.60 -15.23
N THR A 26 54.36 -1.89 -15.75
CA THR A 26 53.69 -2.32 -16.97
C THR A 26 53.28 -1.11 -17.77
N GLU A 27 53.97 -1.00 -18.89
CA GLU A 27 53.95 0.09 -19.85
C GLU A 27 52.58 0.17 -20.54
N THR A 28 52.11 1.40 -20.69
CA THR A 28 51.07 1.76 -21.64
C THR A 28 51.54 1.42 -23.05
N SER A 29 50.96 0.36 -23.62
CA SER A 29 51.12 0.06 -25.04
C SER A 29 49.76 0.14 -25.72
N SER A 30 49.53 1.28 -26.39
CA SER A 30 48.47 1.45 -27.36
C SER A 30 48.74 0.51 -28.53
N GLN A 31 47.88 -0.49 -28.76
CA GLN A 31 47.80 -1.19 -30.04
C GLN A 31 46.53 -2.05 -30.17
N LYS A 32 45.78 -1.78 -31.27
CA LYS A 32 44.79 -2.61 -32.00
C LYS A 32 43.35 -2.65 -31.47
N ILE A 33 42.46 -2.05 -32.26
CA ILE A 33 41.03 -1.81 -31.98
C ILE A 33 40.11 -2.89 -32.62
N GLU A 34 40.65 -3.92 -33.28
CA GLU A 34 39.80 -4.83 -34.11
C GLU A 34 39.70 -6.27 -33.57
N THR A 35 40.30 -6.59 -32.42
CA THR A 35 40.26 -7.97 -31.85
C THR A 35 39.48 -8.06 -30.54
N ASP A 36 39.21 -6.91 -29.89
CA ASP A 36 38.50 -6.88 -28.62
C ASP A 36 36.97 -6.83 -28.78
N GLU A 37 36.43 -6.43 -29.94
CA GLU A 37 34.98 -6.31 -30.12
C GLU A 37 34.28 -7.68 -30.10
N ASP A 38 34.82 -8.69 -30.79
CA ASP A 38 34.28 -10.06 -30.79
C ASP A 38 34.35 -10.70 -29.38
N ASP A 39 35.42 -10.41 -28.64
CA ASP A 39 35.60 -10.86 -27.26
C ASP A 39 34.65 -10.13 -26.29
N ILE A 40 34.26 -8.88 -26.58
CA ILE A 40 33.26 -8.13 -25.83
C ILE A 40 31.85 -8.64 -26.17
N GLU A 41 31.56 -8.92 -27.44
CA GLU A 41 30.27 -9.46 -27.88
C GLU A 41 29.98 -10.83 -27.24
N THR A 42 30.97 -11.72 -27.22
CA THR A 42 30.83 -13.04 -26.58
C THR A 42 30.72 -12.98 -25.05
N LYS A 43 31.22 -11.90 -24.41
CA LYS A 43 31.06 -11.63 -22.97
C LYS A 43 29.75 -10.93 -22.64
N LEU A 44 29.14 -10.22 -23.59
CA LEU A 44 27.85 -9.54 -23.44
C LEU A 44 26.66 -10.44 -23.78
N ASP A 45 26.88 -11.52 -24.53
CA ASP A 45 25.86 -12.51 -24.84
C ASP A 45 25.48 -13.34 -23.60
N ILE A 46 24.23 -13.20 -23.16
CA ILE A 46 23.66 -13.88 -22.00
C ILE A 46 23.63 -15.41 -22.18
N SER A 47 23.66 -15.91 -23.41
CA SER A 47 23.62 -17.34 -23.73
C SER A 47 24.99 -18.01 -23.88
N SER A 48 26.08 -17.24 -23.81
CA SER A 48 27.46 -17.69 -23.95
C SER A 48 28.04 -18.20 -22.63
N ASP A 49 28.89 -19.25 -22.70
CA ASP A 49 29.60 -19.80 -21.55
C ASP A 49 30.61 -18.81 -20.92
N LYS A 50 30.99 -17.77 -21.67
CA LYS A 50 31.95 -16.72 -21.24
C LYS A 50 31.28 -15.41 -20.83
N PHE A 51 29.98 -15.45 -20.52
CA PHE A 51 29.22 -14.27 -20.13
C PHE A 51 29.79 -13.58 -18.88
N ASP A 52 30.07 -12.28 -18.97
CA ASP A 52 30.52 -11.45 -17.85
C ASP A 52 29.37 -10.57 -17.32
N PRO A 53 28.80 -10.90 -16.14
CA PRO A 53 27.67 -10.16 -15.60
C PRO A 53 28.01 -8.73 -15.22
N LEU A 54 29.27 -8.44 -14.87
CA LEU A 54 29.69 -7.11 -14.45
C LEU A 54 29.77 -6.19 -15.67
N LEU A 55 30.37 -6.67 -16.77
CA LEU A 55 30.45 -5.94 -18.02
C LEU A 55 29.05 -5.69 -18.61
N ALA A 56 28.17 -6.69 -18.55
CA ALA A 56 26.78 -6.57 -19.01
C ALA A 56 25.96 -5.55 -18.19
N LEU A 57 26.21 -5.42 -16.89
CA LEU A 57 25.47 -4.46 -16.04
C LEU A 57 25.78 -3.00 -16.39
N TYR A 58 27.03 -2.72 -16.78
CA TYR A 58 27.48 -1.35 -17.09
C TYR A 58 27.44 -1.01 -18.59
N SER A 59 27.18 -1.98 -19.46
CA SER A 59 27.11 -1.74 -20.90
C SER A 59 25.69 -1.34 -21.33
N PRO A 60 25.55 -0.32 -22.20
CA PRO A 60 24.24 0.14 -22.67
C PRO A 60 23.65 -0.73 -23.80
N GLN A 61 24.40 -1.72 -24.31
CA GLN A 61 24.09 -2.47 -25.54
C GLN A 61 23.78 -3.96 -25.31
N VAL A 62 23.35 -4.36 -24.11
CA VAL A 62 22.98 -5.77 -23.85
C VAL A 62 21.66 -6.11 -24.54
N GLN A 63 21.70 -7.06 -25.47
CA GLN A 63 20.51 -7.61 -26.10
C GLN A 63 19.91 -8.69 -25.20
N LEU A 64 18.69 -8.46 -24.72
CA LEU A 64 17.95 -9.47 -23.97
C LEU A 64 17.36 -10.52 -24.93
N PRO A 65 17.47 -11.83 -24.64
CA PRO A 65 16.95 -12.88 -25.52
C PRO A 65 15.43 -12.78 -25.76
N TYR A 66 14.69 -12.17 -24.83
CA TYR A 66 13.24 -11.96 -24.93
C TYR A 66 12.88 -10.50 -24.60
N PRO A 67 12.99 -9.57 -25.56
CA PRO A 67 12.82 -8.13 -25.30
C PRO A 67 11.37 -7.74 -24.98
N ASN A 68 10.38 -8.52 -25.42
CA ASN A 68 8.95 -8.27 -25.18
C ASN A 68 8.39 -9.06 -23.99
N ILE A 69 9.24 -9.45 -23.04
CA ILE A 69 8.79 -10.13 -21.83
C ILE A 69 8.20 -9.12 -20.85
N LYS A 70 7.13 -9.52 -20.16
CA LYS A 70 6.54 -8.67 -19.13
C LYS A 70 7.47 -8.64 -17.91
N CYS A 71 8.04 -7.48 -17.63
CA CYS A 71 8.80 -7.26 -16.40
C CYS A 71 7.85 -7.24 -15.20
N PHE A 72 8.20 -7.97 -14.15
CA PHE A 72 7.52 -7.95 -12.86
C PHE A 72 8.48 -7.35 -11.83
N ASN A 73 7.98 -6.47 -10.97
CA ASN A 73 8.84 -5.81 -10.00
C ASN A 73 9.26 -6.76 -8.88
N ASN A 74 8.39 -7.72 -8.53
CA ASN A 74 8.58 -8.63 -7.41
C ASN A 74 8.21 -10.07 -7.79
N ILE A 75 8.85 -11.04 -7.11
CA ILE A 75 8.53 -12.47 -7.24
C ILE A 75 7.06 -12.74 -6.93
N ALA A 76 6.50 -12.05 -5.92
CA ALA A 76 5.08 -12.17 -5.57
C ALA A 76 4.14 -11.78 -6.73
N GLU A 77 4.52 -10.80 -7.55
CA GLU A 77 3.73 -10.39 -8.71
C GLU A 77 3.77 -11.46 -9.80
N TYR A 78 4.95 -12.01 -10.06
CA TYR A 78 5.15 -13.13 -10.99
C TYR A 78 4.39 -14.38 -10.57
N GLU A 79 4.49 -14.78 -9.30
CA GLU A 79 3.73 -15.89 -8.76
C GLU A 79 2.23 -15.67 -8.88
N SER A 80 1.77 -14.44 -8.59
CA SER A 80 0.36 -14.11 -8.76
C SER A 80 -0.06 -14.22 -10.22
N PHE A 81 0.79 -13.83 -11.16
CA PHE A 81 0.53 -13.92 -12.58
C PHE A 81 0.40 -15.39 -13.04
N ILE A 82 1.34 -16.26 -12.63
CA ILE A 82 1.29 -17.71 -12.91
C ILE A 82 0.08 -18.37 -12.29
N LYS A 83 -0.18 -18.09 -11.00
CA LYS A 83 -1.31 -18.64 -10.24
C LYS A 83 -2.67 -18.07 -10.69
N GLY A 84 -2.69 -17.17 -11.67
CA GLY A 84 -3.93 -16.60 -12.22
C GLY A 84 -4.60 -15.53 -11.35
N GLY A 85 -3.81 -14.91 -10.46
CA GLY A 85 -4.14 -13.74 -9.66
C GLY A 85 -4.40 -12.48 -10.49
N ARG A 86 -4.66 -11.38 -9.77
CA ARG A 86 -5.17 -10.09 -10.28
C ARG A 86 -4.29 -9.53 -11.41
N GLY A 87 -4.57 -9.92 -12.64
CA GLY A 87 -3.78 -9.52 -13.81
C GLY A 87 -4.03 -10.39 -15.03
N ARG A 88 -4.46 -11.65 -14.86
CA ARG A 88 -4.93 -12.46 -15.98
C ARG A 88 -6.35 -12.03 -16.36
N ALA A 89 -6.47 -11.23 -17.41
CA ALA A 89 -7.73 -11.02 -18.11
C ALA A 89 -8.13 -12.33 -18.81
N LYS A 90 -8.62 -13.31 -18.03
CA LYS A 90 -9.33 -14.44 -18.62
C LYS A 90 -10.48 -13.84 -19.47
N PRO A 91 -10.70 -14.27 -20.72
CA PRO A 91 -11.76 -13.71 -21.58
C PRO A 91 -13.13 -13.79 -20.88
N GLU A 92 -13.33 -14.83 -20.08
CA GLU A 92 -14.50 -15.01 -19.21
C GLU A 92 -14.73 -13.84 -18.22
N ASN A 93 -13.67 -13.23 -17.68
CA ASN A 93 -13.78 -12.10 -16.74
C ASN A 93 -14.13 -10.79 -17.45
N VAL A 94 -13.72 -10.62 -18.71
CA VAL A 94 -14.08 -9.46 -19.54
C VAL A 94 -15.56 -9.54 -19.91
N GLU A 95 -16.03 -10.71 -20.35
CA GLU A 95 -17.43 -10.92 -20.68
C GLU A 95 -18.34 -10.80 -19.45
N LYS A 96 -17.92 -11.33 -18.29
CA LYS A 96 -18.63 -11.11 -17.02
C LYS A 96 -18.64 -9.64 -16.60
N ARG A 97 -17.58 -8.87 -16.88
CA ARG A 97 -17.53 -7.41 -16.64
C ARG A 97 -18.49 -6.66 -17.57
N LEU A 98 -18.51 -7.00 -18.86
CA LEU A 98 -19.42 -6.40 -19.84
C LEU A 98 -20.89 -6.73 -19.52
N ARG A 99 -21.22 -7.99 -19.20
CA ARG A 99 -22.56 -8.39 -18.75
C ARG A 99 -22.98 -7.68 -17.46
N LYS A 100 -22.06 -7.46 -16.51
CA LYS A 100 -22.34 -6.69 -15.29
C LYS A 100 -22.56 -5.20 -15.58
N ALA A 101 -21.80 -4.61 -16.51
CA ALA A 101 -21.99 -3.23 -16.94
C ALA A 101 -23.34 -3.02 -17.64
N GLN A 102 -23.79 -4.00 -18.43
CA GLN A 102 -25.10 -3.97 -19.08
C GLN A 102 -26.27 -4.22 -18.12
N LYS A 103 -26.07 -4.98 -17.03
CA LYS A 103 -27.10 -5.32 -16.04
C LYS A 103 -27.66 -4.13 -15.24
N GLY A 104 -27.09 -2.93 -15.39
CA GLY A 104 -27.54 -1.70 -14.74
C GLY A 104 -28.43 -0.79 -15.58
N LYS A 105 -28.64 -1.10 -16.87
CA LYS A 105 -29.57 -0.33 -17.70
C LYS A 105 -31.00 -0.73 -17.34
N ALA A 106 -31.77 0.24 -16.83
CA ALA A 106 -33.16 0.05 -16.47
C ALA A 106 -34.03 0.07 -17.73
N ASP A 107 -34.33 -1.11 -18.28
CA ASP A 107 -35.29 -1.22 -19.39
C ASP A 107 -36.70 -0.91 -18.87
N PRO A 108 -37.34 0.19 -19.30
CA PRO A 108 -38.62 0.64 -18.74
C PRO A 108 -39.75 -0.37 -18.97
N GLU A 109 -39.81 -0.99 -20.15
CA GLU A 109 -40.80 -2.02 -20.49
C GLU A 109 -40.68 -3.27 -19.61
N ARG A 110 -39.44 -3.65 -19.25
CA ARG A 110 -39.18 -4.78 -18.38
C ARG A 110 -39.67 -4.50 -16.95
N ILE A 111 -39.52 -3.27 -16.48
CA ILE A 111 -40.01 -2.82 -15.17
C ILE A 111 -41.54 -2.83 -15.15
N GLU A 112 -42.20 -2.35 -16.21
CA GLU A 112 -43.66 -2.35 -16.31
C GLU A 112 -44.24 -3.77 -16.40
N ARG A 113 -43.60 -4.65 -17.16
CA ARG A 113 -43.99 -6.07 -17.23
C ARG A 113 -43.87 -6.76 -15.86
N LEU A 114 -42.79 -6.50 -15.12
CA LEU A 114 -42.64 -7.02 -13.75
C LEU A 114 -43.69 -6.44 -12.79
N LYS A 115 -44.00 -5.15 -12.88
CA LYS A 115 -45.04 -4.52 -12.06
C LYS A 115 -46.41 -5.14 -12.33
N ARG A 116 -46.78 -5.37 -13.60
CA ARG A 116 -48.04 -6.04 -13.96
C ARG A 116 -48.11 -7.47 -13.43
N LEU A 117 -47.02 -8.24 -13.51
CA LEU A 117 -46.95 -9.60 -12.96
C LEU A 117 -47.07 -9.65 -11.43
N MET A 118 -46.57 -8.64 -10.71
CA MET A 118 -46.69 -8.55 -9.25
C MET A 118 -48.08 -8.13 -8.77
N VAL A 119 -48.83 -7.38 -9.58
CA VAL A 119 -50.18 -6.87 -9.23
C VAL A 119 -51.29 -7.87 -9.61
N ASN A 120 -51.07 -8.75 -10.58
CA ASN A 120 -52.08 -9.70 -11.06
C ASN A 120 -52.04 -11.09 -10.40
N ASN A 121 -51.16 -11.33 -9.42
CA ASN A 121 -51.22 -12.55 -8.62
C ASN A 121 -52.05 -12.28 -7.34
N PRO A 122 -53.33 -12.68 -7.27
CA PRO A 122 -53.93 -12.97 -5.96
C PRO A 122 -53.11 -14.10 -5.35
N VAL A 123 -52.69 -13.92 -4.10
CA VAL A 123 -51.99 -14.94 -3.31
C VAL A 123 -52.98 -16.07 -3.04
N GLU A 124 -53.03 -17.05 -3.93
CA GLU A 124 -53.46 -18.40 -3.58
C GLU A 124 -52.31 -19.05 -2.82
N GLU A 125 -52.61 -19.54 -1.63
CA GLU A 125 -51.70 -20.21 -0.71
C GLU A 125 -51.09 -21.44 -1.39
N GLY A 126 -49.86 -21.30 -1.90
CA GLY A 126 -49.15 -22.37 -2.58
C GLY A 126 -47.66 -22.30 -2.30
N GLU A 127 -47.14 -23.38 -1.69
CA GLU A 127 -45.75 -23.64 -1.36
C GLU A 127 -44.81 -23.40 -2.56
N GLY A 128 -44.33 -22.16 -2.69
CA GLY A 128 -43.29 -21.78 -3.62
C GLY A 128 -42.00 -21.48 -2.87
N SER A 129 -41.06 -22.43 -2.89
CA SER A 129 -39.72 -22.39 -2.30
C SER A 129 -38.76 -21.35 -2.92
N GLY A 130 -39.25 -20.14 -3.19
CA GLY A 130 -38.43 -18.99 -3.53
C GLY A 130 -37.94 -18.33 -2.26
N VAL A 131 -36.81 -18.79 -1.71
CA VAL A 131 -36.09 -18.10 -0.61
C VAL A 131 -35.76 -16.68 -1.05
N LYS A 132 -36.66 -15.74 -0.75
CA LYS A 132 -36.43 -14.31 -0.86
C LYS A 132 -35.25 -14.03 0.05
N ARG A 133 -34.05 -13.90 -0.53
CA ARG A 133 -32.85 -13.52 0.21
C ARG A 133 -33.22 -12.25 0.99
N PRO A 134 -33.13 -12.26 2.33
CA PRO A 134 -33.48 -11.08 3.11
C PRO A 134 -32.65 -9.91 2.57
N PRO A 135 -33.24 -8.71 2.43
CA PRO A 135 -32.50 -7.55 1.96
C PRO A 135 -31.25 -7.45 2.82
N ARG A 136 -30.08 -7.48 2.17
CA ARG A 136 -28.78 -7.42 2.82
C ARG A 136 -28.81 -6.17 3.70
N GLN A 137 -29.02 -6.35 5.00
CA GLN A 137 -29.19 -5.25 5.93
C GLN A 137 -27.96 -4.36 5.75
N ARG A 138 -28.19 -3.14 5.24
CA ARG A 138 -27.11 -2.16 5.10
C ARG A 138 -26.66 -1.88 6.53
N LYS A 139 -25.48 -2.40 6.88
CA LYS A 139 -24.90 -2.17 8.22
C LYS A 139 -24.93 -0.68 8.47
N ALA A 140 -25.39 -0.27 9.64
CA ALA A 140 -25.34 1.13 10.04
C ALA A 140 -23.94 1.69 9.81
N ALA A 141 -23.85 2.92 9.29
CA ALA A 141 -22.58 3.57 9.03
C ALA A 141 -21.76 3.62 10.32
N LYS A 142 -20.51 3.15 10.26
CA LYS A 142 -19.62 3.08 11.42
C LYS A 142 -18.91 4.41 11.58
N ASN A 143 -19.59 5.37 12.19
CA ASN A 143 -19.07 6.73 12.43
C ASN A 143 -18.74 6.93 13.91
N VAL A 144 -17.92 7.93 14.24
CA VAL A 144 -17.57 8.25 15.64
C VAL A 144 -18.82 8.40 16.51
N LEU A 145 -19.82 9.15 16.04
CA LEU A 145 -21.07 9.37 16.76
C LEU A 145 -21.85 8.07 17.05
N THR A 146 -21.83 7.12 16.12
CA THR A 146 -22.48 5.82 16.32
C THR A 146 -21.71 4.90 17.27
N ARG A 147 -20.43 5.20 17.52
CA ARG A 147 -19.58 4.42 18.42
C ARG A 147 -19.59 4.95 19.86
N MET A 148 -19.89 6.23 20.09
CA MET A 148 -19.93 6.80 21.45
C MET A 148 -20.84 6.03 22.42
N PRO A 149 -22.08 5.62 22.04
CA PRO A 149 -22.97 4.87 22.93
C PRO A 149 -22.52 3.43 23.19
N LEU A 150 -21.66 2.86 22.33
CA LEU A 150 -21.20 1.47 22.45
C LEU A 150 -20.26 1.27 23.64
N HIS A 151 -19.68 2.34 24.18
CA HIS A 151 -18.73 2.29 25.29
C HIS A 151 -19.42 2.36 26.68
N THR A 152 -20.73 2.15 26.77
CA THR A 152 -21.48 2.11 28.04
C THR A 152 -20.86 1.06 28.99
N GLY A 153 -20.57 1.45 30.23
CA GLY A 153 -19.90 0.59 31.23
C GLY A 153 -18.36 0.65 31.25
N SER A 154 -17.74 1.43 30.35
CA SER A 154 -16.30 1.72 30.32
C SER A 154 -16.02 3.15 30.81
N PRO A 155 -14.77 3.53 31.17
CA PRO A 155 -14.41 4.93 31.41
C PRO A 155 -14.81 5.88 30.28
N LEU A 156 -14.76 5.43 29.02
CA LEU A 156 -15.27 6.18 27.86
C LEU A 156 -16.80 6.31 27.84
N GLY A 157 -17.52 5.37 28.46
CA GLY A 157 -18.97 5.47 28.64
C GLY A 157 -19.37 6.59 29.60
N GLN A 158 -18.55 6.88 30.61
CA GLN A 158 -18.77 8.03 31.49
C GLN A 158 -18.63 9.35 30.71
N LEU A 159 -17.70 9.40 29.76
CA LEU A 159 -17.55 10.54 28.88
C LEU A 159 -18.77 10.72 27.96
N ASN A 160 -19.37 9.61 27.48
CA ASN A 160 -20.64 9.65 26.75
C ASN A 160 -21.79 10.22 27.60
N LYS A 161 -21.84 9.92 28.90
CA LYS A 161 -22.78 10.55 29.83
C LYS A 161 -22.56 12.06 29.92
N CYS A 162 -21.29 12.51 29.98
CA CYS A 162 -20.97 13.94 29.98
C CYS A 162 -21.42 14.66 28.69
N VAL A 163 -21.37 13.98 27.54
CA VAL A 163 -21.89 14.51 26.26
C VAL A 163 -23.41 14.64 26.30
N GLN A 164 -24.12 13.60 26.76
CA GLN A 164 -25.59 13.56 26.81
C GLN A 164 -26.17 14.59 27.78
N GLU A 165 -25.61 14.66 29.00
CA GLU A 165 -26.06 15.57 30.05
C GLU A 165 -25.44 16.97 29.94
N LYS A 166 -24.58 17.21 28.93
CA LYS A 166 -23.80 18.45 28.74
C LYS A 166 -23.13 18.91 30.04
N ILE A 167 -22.39 18.00 30.66
CA ILE A 167 -21.65 18.28 31.89
C ILE A 167 -20.38 19.05 31.54
N ARG A 168 -20.03 20.06 32.35
CA ARG A 168 -18.76 20.77 32.21
C ARG A 168 -17.62 19.89 32.71
N VAL A 169 -16.70 19.52 31.82
CA VAL A 169 -15.55 18.66 32.09
C VAL A 169 -14.26 19.50 32.16
N LYS A 170 -13.34 19.12 33.05
CA LYS A 170 -11.97 19.67 33.14
C LYS A 170 -10.96 18.63 32.66
N VAL A 171 -10.36 18.86 31.50
CA VAL A 171 -9.37 17.98 30.88
C VAL A 171 -7.97 18.45 31.25
N HIS A 172 -7.21 17.60 31.93
CA HIS A 172 -5.83 17.86 32.32
C HIS A 172 -4.90 17.42 31.19
N ILE A 173 -4.14 18.36 30.62
CA ILE A 173 -3.24 18.10 29.49
C ILE A 173 -1.83 17.88 30.04
N ARG A 174 -1.19 16.77 29.68
CA ARG A 174 0.20 16.45 30.07
C ARG A 174 1.24 17.19 29.22
N THR A 175 2.43 17.40 29.77
CA THR A 175 3.65 17.79 29.03
C THR A 175 4.68 16.65 29.08
N PHE A 176 5.89 16.86 28.54
CA PHE A 176 6.98 15.88 28.56
C PHE A 176 7.29 15.35 29.97
N LYS A 177 7.32 16.25 30.96
CA LYS A 177 7.36 15.91 32.39
C LYS A 177 6.38 16.80 33.15
N GLY A 178 5.24 16.23 33.56
CA GLY A 178 4.23 16.91 34.38
C GLY A 178 2.98 17.35 33.61
N LEU A 179 2.34 18.42 34.11
CA LEU A 179 1.09 18.97 33.60
C LEU A 179 1.38 20.21 32.73
N ARG A 180 0.79 20.29 31.53
CA ARG A 180 0.84 21.46 30.64
C ARG A 180 -0.20 22.51 31.02
N GLY A 181 -1.41 22.07 31.36
CA GLY A 181 -2.54 22.96 31.65
C GLY A 181 -3.86 22.20 31.77
N VAL A 182 -4.95 22.95 31.96
CA VAL A 182 -6.31 22.40 32.10
C VAL A 182 -7.25 23.10 31.12
N CYS A 183 -7.99 22.32 30.34
CA CYS A 183 -9.06 22.82 29.48
C CYS A 183 -10.42 22.54 30.14
N SER A 184 -11.24 23.56 30.33
CA SER A 184 -12.61 23.40 30.84
C SER A 184 -13.63 23.68 29.75
N GLY A 185 -14.59 22.77 29.54
CA GLY A 185 -15.60 22.93 28.50
C GLY A 185 -16.65 21.84 28.51
N PHE A 186 -17.49 21.83 27.49
CA PHE A 186 -18.45 20.76 27.24
C PHE A 186 -17.92 19.84 26.15
N VAL A 187 -18.02 18.53 26.35
CA VAL A 187 -17.57 17.55 25.35
C VAL A 187 -18.71 17.32 24.36
N VAL A 188 -18.42 17.45 23.07
CA VAL A 188 -19.40 17.24 21.99
C VAL A 188 -19.28 15.85 21.38
N ALA A 189 -18.05 15.40 21.16
CA ALA A 189 -17.74 14.08 20.66
C ALA A 189 -16.45 13.58 21.28
N PHE A 190 -16.22 12.27 21.21
CA PHE A 190 -14.94 11.68 21.61
C PHE A 190 -14.64 10.44 20.79
N ASP A 191 -13.37 10.07 20.74
CA ASP A 191 -12.90 8.84 20.10
C ASP A 191 -12.21 7.89 21.09
N LYS A 192 -12.00 6.63 20.68
CA LYS A 192 -11.35 5.57 21.47
C LYS A 192 -9.93 5.94 21.94
N PHE A 193 -9.31 6.94 21.33
CA PHE A 193 -7.97 7.43 21.63
C PHE A 193 -7.96 8.66 22.56
N TRP A 194 -9.09 8.99 23.20
CA TRP A 194 -9.22 10.16 24.07
C TRP A 194 -9.02 11.51 23.35
N ASN A 195 -9.28 11.52 22.03
CA ASN A 195 -9.49 12.76 21.28
C ASN A 195 -10.89 13.29 21.62
N LEU A 196 -10.98 14.59 21.94
CA LEU A 196 -12.18 15.29 22.40
C LEU A 196 -12.43 16.53 21.54
#